data_AF-A0AAU5JIX7-F1
#
_entry.id   AF-A0AAU5JIX7-F1
#
_cell.length_a   1.000
_cell.length_b   1.000
_cell.length_c   1.000
_cell.angle_alpha   90.00
_cell.angle_beta   90.00
_cell.angle_gamma   90.00
#
_symmetry.space_group_name_H-M   'P 1'
#
loop_
_entity.id
_entity.type
_entity.pdbx_description
1 polymer ?
#
loop_
_entity_poly.entity_id
_entity_poly.type
_entity_poly.pdbx_seq_one_letter_code
_entity_poly.pdbx_strand_id
1 'polypeptide(L)'
;MTVPEAEGAGREWLRDLAALLCELGSELLRAGERTAEVEGTLHDVAARYGMRVRSFVVPTGLFVRVGGGLDGRGGELDFSPVEGPDLRLDQVEALQSLVERMRTEQVPFDEARRALREVRAKPERFSPAATVLGYILLTVGLGAMRHATVPAVIGYTVLGAGVGLLRLFGDRLPAARTALPVVAAILVTAASQAWAGPLLHEAPTVLYIPPLIAFLPGSALTLGAIELATGAALSGIARLAGAANVLLLLALGILVGTELLSPRPPGGPASPTLGAWAPWVGVLLLGFGFLLYFSAPPRVTGWLLGALLAERLVQSVASEFAGATFGAFAAGMLLPPMAKWIARRSHTPDQVLFLPCFWLLVPGAVGLTSISEIIVAGDTGGGLDSMVSMVITVAAIALGVLVGAGLQRRPRLMLGAPAPAAAPGPDDVAEPGSPGNTGIRKE
;
A
#
# COMPACT_ATOMS: atom_id res chain seq x y z
N MET A 1 23.86 -31.37 35.52
CA MET A 1 23.91 -30.28 34.54
C MET A 1 22.50 -30.07 34.02
N THR A 2 21.64 -29.54 34.88
CA THR A 2 20.25 -29.19 34.59
C THR A 2 20.27 -27.75 34.09
N VAL A 3 19.83 -27.51 32.86
CA VAL A 3 19.61 -26.15 32.37
C VAL A 3 18.63 -25.48 33.34
N PRO A 4 18.85 -24.24 33.81
CA PRO A 4 17.92 -23.61 34.72
C PRO A 4 16.57 -23.46 34.00
N GLU A 5 15.49 -24.02 34.53
CA GLU A 5 14.14 -23.90 33.95
C GLU A 5 13.75 -22.44 33.71
N ALA A 6 14.27 -21.51 34.52
CA ALA A 6 14.11 -20.07 34.35
C ALA A 6 14.79 -19.51 33.07
N GLU A 7 15.95 -20.04 32.67
CA GLU A 7 16.60 -19.68 31.40
C GLU A 7 15.92 -20.35 30.20
N GLY A 8 15.24 -21.49 30.41
CA GLY A 8 14.42 -22.15 29.41
C GLY A 8 13.14 -21.37 29.11
N ALA A 9 12.37 -21.06 30.17
CA ALA A 9 11.13 -20.29 30.08
C ALA A 9 11.35 -18.87 29.53
N GLY A 10 12.43 -18.20 29.93
CA GLY A 10 12.79 -16.90 29.37
C GLY A 10 13.14 -16.95 27.89
N ARG A 11 13.84 -17.99 27.43
CA ARG A 11 14.13 -18.19 26.00
C ARG A 11 12.86 -18.50 25.21
N GLU A 12 12.02 -19.38 25.71
CA GLU A 12 10.75 -19.75 25.07
C GLU A 12 9.83 -18.52 24.90
N TRP A 13 9.70 -17.70 25.93
CA TRP A 13 8.96 -16.44 25.85
C TRP A 13 9.53 -15.47 24.79
N LEU A 14 10.86 -15.38 24.67
CA LEU A 14 11.50 -14.58 23.62
C LEU A 14 11.25 -15.14 22.22
N ARG A 15 11.20 -16.48 22.07
CA ARG A 15 10.83 -17.13 20.81
C ARG A 15 9.41 -16.79 20.41
N ASP A 16 8.49 -16.88 21.36
CA ASP A 16 7.09 -16.57 21.12
C ASP A 16 6.88 -15.11 20.71
N LEU A 17 7.59 -14.18 21.36
CA LEU A 17 7.56 -12.77 20.98
C LEU A 17 8.17 -12.53 19.59
N ALA A 18 9.29 -13.19 19.26
CA ALA A 18 9.88 -13.09 17.93
C ALA A 18 8.92 -13.59 16.84
N ALA A 19 8.31 -14.76 17.06
CA ALA A 19 7.30 -15.33 16.15
C ALA A 19 6.08 -14.42 15.99
N LEU A 20 5.54 -13.89 17.09
CA LEU A 20 4.41 -12.96 17.05
C LEU A 20 4.73 -11.68 16.26
N LEU A 21 5.93 -11.11 16.46
CA LEU A 21 6.37 -9.93 15.73
C LEU A 21 6.62 -10.22 14.24
N CYS A 22 7.14 -11.41 13.91
CA CYS A 22 7.25 -11.89 12.54
C CYS A 22 5.87 -12.01 11.86
N GLU A 23 4.89 -12.63 12.53
CA GLU A 23 3.52 -12.73 12.03
C GLU A 23 2.89 -11.34 11.84
N LEU A 24 3.02 -10.45 12.83
CA LEU A 24 2.50 -9.09 12.76
C LEU A 24 3.13 -8.30 11.61
N GLY A 25 4.47 -8.33 11.50
CA GLY A 25 5.20 -7.61 10.45
C GLY A 25 4.87 -8.14 9.05
N SER A 26 4.67 -9.45 8.90
CA SER A 26 4.19 -10.03 7.64
C SER A 26 2.81 -9.51 7.26
N GLU A 27 1.86 -9.40 8.21
CA GLU A 27 0.54 -8.84 7.92
C GLU A 27 0.60 -7.34 7.59
N LEU A 28 1.48 -6.57 8.22
CA LEU A 28 1.68 -5.14 7.89
C LEU A 28 2.24 -4.97 6.47
N LEU A 29 3.16 -5.83 6.05
CA LEU A 29 3.65 -5.83 4.67
C LEU A 29 2.54 -6.20 3.68
N ARG A 30 1.67 -7.16 4.01
CA ARG A 30 0.47 -7.50 3.20
C ARG A 30 -0.60 -6.42 3.20
N ALA A 31 -0.64 -5.58 4.22
CA ALA A 31 -1.46 -4.35 4.20
C ALA A 31 -0.91 -3.33 3.18
N GLY A 32 0.35 -3.47 2.77
CA GLY A 32 1.06 -2.55 1.90
C GLY A 32 1.87 -1.49 2.64
N GLU A 33 2.24 -1.73 3.91
CA GLU A 33 3.05 -0.76 4.66
C GLU A 33 4.48 -0.65 4.11
N ARG A 34 5.10 0.50 4.35
CA ARG A 34 6.51 0.73 4.06
C ARG A 34 7.37 -0.08 5.00
N THR A 35 8.48 -0.62 4.51
CA THR A 35 9.39 -1.43 5.34
C THR A 35 9.89 -0.67 6.57
N ALA A 36 10.22 0.62 6.42
CA ALA A 36 10.63 1.48 7.53
C ALA A 36 9.50 1.71 8.58
N GLU A 37 8.23 1.72 8.17
CA GLU A 37 7.10 1.86 9.10
C GLU A 37 6.82 0.55 9.84
N VAL A 38 6.96 -0.57 9.15
CA VAL A 38 6.91 -1.90 9.78
C VAL A 38 8.01 -2.02 10.84
N GLU A 39 9.26 -1.66 10.52
CA GLU A 39 10.36 -1.68 11.50
C GLU A 39 10.07 -0.82 12.73
N GLY A 40 9.57 0.41 12.53
CA GLY A 40 9.15 1.29 13.63
C GLY A 40 8.02 0.70 14.47
N THR A 41 7.03 0.08 13.81
CA THR A 41 5.90 -0.56 14.48
C THR A 41 6.34 -1.76 15.31
N LEU A 42 7.18 -2.63 14.77
CA LEU A 42 7.74 -3.77 15.52
C LEU A 42 8.57 -3.29 16.71
N HIS A 43 9.30 -2.19 16.56
CA HIS A 43 10.04 -1.57 17.65
C HIS A 43 9.13 -1.06 18.77
N ASP A 44 8.10 -0.30 18.42
CA ASP A 44 7.14 0.26 19.40
C ASP A 44 6.40 -0.85 20.15
N VAL A 45 5.97 -1.90 19.43
CA VAL A 45 5.28 -3.05 20.03
C VAL A 45 6.24 -3.83 20.93
N ALA A 46 7.46 -4.12 20.50
CA ALA A 46 8.43 -4.84 21.33
C ALA A 46 8.79 -4.07 22.61
N ALA A 47 8.91 -2.74 22.52
CA ALA A 47 9.16 -1.87 23.67
C ALA A 47 8.03 -1.98 24.71
N ARG A 48 6.79 -2.21 24.28
CA ARG A 48 5.66 -2.41 25.20
C ARG A 48 5.82 -3.67 26.06
N TYR A 49 6.43 -4.72 25.51
CA TYR A 49 6.81 -5.94 26.25
C TYR A 49 8.15 -5.82 27.00
N GLY A 50 8.74 -4.61 27.08
CA GLY A 50 10.01 -4.37 27.76
C GLY A 50 11.23 -4.89 27.00
N MET A 51 11.08 -5.23 25.72
CA MET A 51 12.13 -5.85 24.92
C MET A 51 12.65 -4.91 23.84
N ARG A 52 13.95 -5.04 23.54
CA ARG A 52 14.55 -4.45 22.34
C ARG A 52 14.45 -5.45 21.20
N VAL A 53 14.14 -4.93 20.01
CA VAL A 53 14.07 -5.70 18.77
C VAL A 53 15.03 -5.10 17.74
N ARG A 54 15.65 -5.98 16.94
CA ARG A 54 16.32 -5.61 15.69
C ARG A 54 15.63 -6.36 14.56
N SER A 55 15.15 -5.64 13.57
CA SER A 55 14.46 -6.21 12.42
C SER A 55 15.21 -5.88 11.14
N PHE A 56 15.08 -6.76 10.15
CA PHE A 56 15.45 -6.50 8.76
C PHE A 56 14.23 -6.86 7.91
N VAL A 57 13.60 -5.84 7.33
CA VAL A 57 12.32 -5.97 6.65
C VAL A 57 12.48 -5.68 5.16
N VAL A 58 12.05 -6.63 4.32
CA VAL A 58 11.97 -6.49 2.87
C VAL A 58 10.57 -6.85 2.38
N PRO A 59 10.14 -6.45 1.18
CA PRO A 59 8.75 -6.66 0.72
C PRO A 59 8.30 -8.12 0.72
N THR A 60 9.24 -9.07 0.60
CA THR A 60 8.97 -10.51 0.49
C THR A 60 9.24 -11.30 1.77
N GLY A 61 9.71 -10.65 2.84
CA GLY A 61 10.04 -11.34 4.09
C GLY A 61 10.66 -10.44 5.14
N LEU A 62 10.67 -10.92 6.39
CA LEU A 62 11.29 -10.19 7.49
C LEU A 62 12.01 -11.13 8.46
N PHE A 63 13.13 -10.63 8.97
CA PHE A 63 13.86 -11.23 10.08
C PHE A 63 13.65 -10.38 11.32
N VAL A 64 13.28 -11.01 12.43
CA VAL A 64 13.05 -10.32 13.70
C VAL A 64 13.91 -10.98 14.77
N ARG A 65 14.78 -10.19 15.39
CA ARG A 65 15.56 -10.62 16.55
C ARG A 65 15.08 -9.90 17.81
N VAL A 66 14.69 -10.67 18.82
CA VAL A 66 14.20 -10.16 20.10
C VAL A 66 15.22 -10.44 21.21
N GLY A 67 15.51 -9.41 22.01
CA GLY A 67 16.46 -9.48 23.12
C GLY A 67 17.93 -9.37 22.71
N GLY A 68 18.81 -9.96 23.52
CA GLY A 68 20.27 -9.86 23.38
C GLY A 68 20.89 -8.73 24.20
N GLY A 69 22.18 -8.88 24.52
CA GLY A 69 22.97 -7.87 25.23
C GLY A 69 23.17 -6.59 24.42
N LEU A 70 23.68 -5.52 25.05
CA LEU A 70 24.03 -4.26 24.35
C LEU A 70 25.00 -4.51 23.18
N ASP A 71 25.87 -5.51 23.32
CA ASP A 71 26.86 -5.96 22.34
C ASP A 71 26.25 -6.67 21.12
N GLY A 72 24.92 -6.87 21.08
CA GLY A 72 24.22 -7.55 19.98
C GLY A 72 24.40 -9.06 19.94
N ARG A 73 24.98 -9.65 20.99
CA ARG A 73 25.12 -11.11 21.17
C ARG A 73 23.93 -11.68 21.96
N GLY A 74 23.46 -12.85 21.56
CA GLY A 74 22.27 -13.50 22.11
C GLY A 74 20.94 -12.98 21.55
N GLY A 75 19.82 -13.44 22.09
CA GLY A 75 18.47 -13.18 21.61
C GLY A 75 17.94 -14.27 20.68
N GLU A 76 16.62 -14.31 20.48
CA GLU A 76 16.00 -15.24 19.53
C GLU A 76 15.78 -14.54 18.20
N LEU A 77 16.14 -15.21 17.10
CA LEU A 77 15.90 -14.77 15.74
C LEU A 77 14.79 -15.64 15.15
N ASP A 78 13.80 -15.00 14.53
CA ASP A 78 12.81 -15.67 13.71
C ASP A 78 12.72 -15.03 12.32
N PHE A 79 12.15 -15.76 11.37
CA PHE A 79 11.94 -15.35 10.00
C PHE A 79 10.52 -15.70 9.54
N SER A 80 9.86 -14.73 8.91
CA SER A 80 8.60 -14.99 8.20
C SER A 80 8.72 -14.55 6.75
N PRO A 81 8.38 -15.40 5.77
CA PRO A 81 8.11 -14.95 4.42
C PRO A 81 6.79 -14.15 4.42
N VAL A 82 6.64 -13.25 3.44
CA VAL A 82 5.37 -12.57 3.18
C VAL A 82 4.62 -13.37 2.14
N GLU A 83 3.58 -14.08 2.58
CA GLU A 83 2.80 -14.97 1.72
C GLU A 83 1.32 -14.63 1.71
N GLY A 84 0.66 -14.91 0.58
CA GLY A 84 -0.77 -14.71 0.39
C GLY A 84 -1.12 -13.37 -0.25
N PRO A 85 -2.42 -13.15 -0.52
CA PRO A 85 -2.88 -11.92 -1.16
C PRO A 85 -2.76 -10.72 -0.23
N ASP A 86 -2.69 -9.53 -0.83
CA ASP A 86 -2.81 -8.25 -0.12
C ASP A 86 -4.08 -8.20 0.71
N LEU A 87 -4.03 -7.47 1.83
CA LEU A 87 -5.17 -7.32 2.73
C LEU A 87 -6.20 -6.34 2.16
N ARG A 88 -7.48 -6.68 2.34
CA ARG A 88 -8.58 -5.75 2.07
C ARG A 88 -8.59 -4.60 3.07
N LEU A 89 -9.21 -3.47 2.74
CA LEU A 89 -9.19 -2.27 3.58
C LEU A 89 -9.87 -2.48 4.94
N ASP A 90 -10.90 -3.33 5.02
CA ASP A 90 -11.52 -3.73 6.29
C ASP A 90 -10.61 -4.59 7.17
N GLN A 91 -9.73 -5.38 6.57
CA GLN A 91 -8.71 -6.16 7.27
C GLN A 91 -7.56 -5.25 7.73
N VAL A 92 -7.14 -4.30 6.89
CA VAL A 92 -6.15 -3.27 7.25
C VAL A 92 -6.63 -2.46 8.45
N GLU A 93 -7.89 -1.99 8.46
CA GLU A 93 -8.46 -1.29 9.62
C GLU A 93 -8.41 -2.13 10.91
N ALA A 94 -8.74 -3.42 10.81
CA ALA A 94 -8.72 -4.33 11.96
C ALA A 94 -7.29 -4.62 12.45
N LEU A 95 -6.34 -4.82 11.53
CA LEU A 95 -4.92 -5.01 11.84
C LEU A 95 -4.35 -3.79 12.56
N GLN A 96 -4.63 -2.59 12.06
CA GLN A 96 -4.13 -1.34 12.64
C GLN A 96 -4.74 -1.06 14.01
N SER A 97 -6.01 -1.44 14.21
CA SER A 97 -6.65 -1.39 15.53
C SER A 97 -5.95 -2.32 16.53
N LEU A 98 -5.50 -3.50 16.09
CA LEU A 98 -4.70 -4.41 16.91
C LEU A 98 -3.31 -3.82 17.21
N VAL A 99 -2.63 -3.26 16.21
CA VAL A 99 -1.32 -2.60 16.39
C VAL A 99 -1.39 -1.49 17.43
N GLU A 100 -2.39 -0.61 17.34
CA GLU A 100 -2.53 0.50 18.29
C GLU A 100 -2.78 -0.01 19.73
N ARG A 101 -3.55 -1.10 19.86
CA ARG A 101 -3.74 -1.78 21.15
C ARG A 101 -2.44 -2.36 21.68
N MET A 102 -1.65 -3.02 20.83
CA MET A 102 -0.34 -3.59 21.21
C MET A 102 0.73 -2.53 21.51
N ARG A 103 0.60 -1.31 20.97
CA ARG A 103 1.47 -0.17 21.33
C ARG A 103 1.14 0.41 22.69
N THR A 104 -0.12 0.36 23.10
CA THR A 104 -0.62 0.98 24.35
C THR A 104 -0.69 -0.02 25.52
N GLU A 105 -0.86 -1.31 25.23
CA GLU A 105 -1.11 -2.37 26.21
C GLU A 105 -0.27 -3.62 25.93
N GLN A 106 0.10 -4.36 26.99
CA GLN A 106 0.73 -5.67 26.85
C GLN A 106 -0.35 -6.72 26.59
N VAL A 107 -0.63 -6.97 25.31
CA VAL A 107 -1.63 -7.96 24.89
C VAL A 107 -1.06 -9.37 25.08
N PRO A 108 -1.78 -10.31 25.73
CA PRO A 108 -1.32 -11.70 25.82
C PRO A 108 -1.09 -12.32 24.44
N PHE A 109 -0.03 -13.12 24.28
CA PHE A 109 0.38 -13.67 22.96
C PHE A 109 -0.73 -14.48 22.28
N ASP A 110 -1.47 -15.30 23.02
CA ASP A 110 -2.59 -16.07 22.48
C ASP A 110 -3.75 -15.19 22.00
N GLU A 111 -4.00 -14.07 22.69
CA GLU A 111 -5.00 -13.09 22.29
C GLU A 111 -4.57 -12.35 21.02
N ALA A 112 -3.30 -11.93 20.94
CA ALA A 112 -2.75 -11.28 19.76
C ALA A 112 -2.80 -12.21 18.53
N ARG A 113 -2.38 -13.47 18.68
CA ARG A 113 -2.46 -14.48 17.61
C ARG A 113 -3.91 -14.77 17.21
N ARG A 114 -4.84 -14.81 18.17
CA ARG A 114 -6.28 -14.96 17.88
C ARG A 114 -6.81 -13.78 17.07
N ALA A 115 -6.48 -12.56 17.48
CA ALA A 115 -6.87 -11.35 16.76
C ALA A 115 -6.30 -11.31 15.33
N LEU A 116 -5.04 -11.71 15.12
CA LEU A 116 -4.46 -11.84 13.77
C LEU A 116 -5.22 -12.87 12.91
N ARG A 117 -5.59 -14.02 13.49
CA ARG A 117 -6.43 -15.01 12.79
C ARG A 117 -7.81 -14.46 12.45
N GLU A 118 -8.43 -13.69 13.34
CA GLU A 118 -9.72 -13.03 13.10
C GLU A 118 -9.63 -11.98 11.98
N VAL A 119 -8.53 -11.22 11.91
CA VAL A 119 -8.25 -10.30 10.80
C VAL A 119 -8.21 -11.06 9.47
N ARG A 120 -7.47 -12.18 9.41
CA ARG A 120 -7.35 -13.03 8.21
C ARG A 120 -8.69 -13.66 7.80
N ALA A 121 -9.47 -14.11 8.78
CA ALA A 121 -10.74 -14.81 8.55
C ALA A 121 -11.95 -13.86 8.39
N LYS A 122 -11.72 -12.54 8.40
CA LYS A 122 -12.80 -11.55 8.32
C LYS A 122 -13.64 -11.77 7.05
N PRO A 123 -14.96 -11.97 7.17
CA PRO A 123 -15.81 -12.24 6.02
C PRO A 123 -15.82 -11.06 5.06
N GLU A 124 -16.00 -11.34 3.77
CA GLU A 124 -16.18 -10.28 2.77
C GLU A 124 -17.39 -9.43 3.13
N ARG A 125 -17.19 -8.11 3.16
CA ARG A 125 -18.24 -7.17 3.53
C ARG A 125 -19.32 -7.06 2.46
N PHE A 126 -18.90 -7.14 1.19
CA PHE A 126 -19.77 -6.95 0.04
C PHE A 126 -20.01 -8.27 -0.68
N SER A 127 -21.19 -8.40 -1.30
CA SER A 127 -21.50 -9.57 -2.12
C SER A 127 -20.60 -9.60 -3.36
N PRO A 128 -20.40 -10.77 -3.98
CA PRO A 128 -19.65 -10.88 -5.24
C PRO A 128 -20.13 -9.92 -6.34
N ALA A 129 -21.45 -9.69 -6.42
CA ALA A 129 -22.05 -8.75 -7.37
C ALA A 129 -21.64 -7.29 -7.08
N ALA A 130 -21.60 -6.90 -5.80
CA ALA A 130 -21.13 -5.57 -5.40
C ALA A 130 -19.62 -5.41 -5.65
N THR A 131 -18.82 -6.47 -5.48
CA THR A 131 -17.39 -6.46 -5.83
C THR A 131 -17.19 -6.27 -7.34
N VAL A 132 -17.96 -6.98 -8.18
CA VAL A 132 -17.91 -6.80 -9.65
C VAL A 132 -18.36 -5.39 -10.04
N LEU A 133 -19.41 -4.86 -9.41
CA LEU A 133 -19.83 -3.46 -9.61
C LEU A 133 -18.71 -2.50 -9.20
N GLY A 134 -18.02 -2.74 -8.09
CA GLY A 134 -16.86 -1.98 -7.67
C GLY A 134 -15.76 -1.96 -8.75
N TYR A 135 -15.49 -3.11 -9.36
CA TYR A 135 -14.53 -3.22 -10.46
C TYR A 135 -14.96 -2.40 -11.68
N ILE A 136 -16.23 -2.51 -12.09
CA ILE A 136 -16.80 -1.71 -13.18
C ILE A 136 -16.57 -0.22 -12.91
N LEU A 137 -16.87 0.25 -11.70
CA LEU A 137 -16.70 1.64 -11.31
C LEU A 137 -15.23 2.08 -11.31
N LEU A 138 -14.30 1.21 -10.91
CA LEU A 138 -12.86 1.48 -11.01
C LEU A 138 -12.43 1.66 -12.48
N THR A 139 -12.86 0.76 -13.35
CA THR A 139 -12.56 0.78 -14.79
C THR A 139 -13.15 2.01 -15.47
N VAL A 140 -14.43 2.31 -15.24
CA VAL A 140 -15.09 3.49 -15.80
C VAL A 140 -14.47 4.77 -15.23
N GLY A 141 -14.17 4.80 -13.93
CA GLY A 141 -13.56 5.94 -13.26
C GLY A 141 -12.21 6.31 -13.87
N LEU A 142 -11.31 5.34 -14.00
CA LEU A 142 -10.00 5.55 -14.63
C LEU A 142 -10.13 5.94 -16.11
N GLY A 143 -11.01 5.26 -16.85
CA GLY A 143 -11.27 5.57 -18.26
C GLY A 143 -11.75 7.01 -18.44
N ALA A 144 -12.81 7.40 -17.74
CA ALA A 144 -13.41 8.73 -17.82
C ALA A 144 -12.47 9.87 -17.36
N MET A 145 -11.46 9.58 -16.53
CA MET A 145 -10.42 10.56 -16.19
C MET A 145 -9.48 10.88 -17.36
N ARG A 146 -9.28 9.94 -18.30
CA ARG A 146 -8.35 10.08 -19.42
C ARG A 146 -9.05 10.38 -20.74
N HIS A 147 -10.10 9.62 -21.05
CA HIS A 147 -10.89 9.74 -22.27
C HIS A 147 -12.35 9.42 -21.97
N ALA A 148 -13.22 10.42 -22.09
CA ALA A 148 -14.61 10.29 -21.70
C ALA A 148 -15.50 10.53 -22.92
N THR A 149 -15.97 9.47 -23.56
CA THR A 149 -17.05 9.50 -24.55
C THR A 149 -18.13 8.51 -24.11
N VAL A 150 -19.37 8.69 -24.56
CA VAL A 150 -20.45 7.75 -24.21
C VAL A 150 -20.12 6.32 -24.65
N PRO A 151 -19.62 6.07 -25.88
CA PRO A 151 -19.25 4.72 -26.28
C PRO A 151 -18.06 4.15 -25.50
N ALA A 152 -17.03 4.95 -25.20
CA ALA A 152 -15.91 4.50 -24.39
C ALA A 152 -16.38 4.05 -22.99
N VAL A 153 -17.27 4.81 -22.35
CA VAL A 153 -17.85 4.45 -21.04
C VAL A 153 -18.61 3.12 -21.09
N ILE A 154 -19.35 2.85 -22.17
CA ILE A 154 -20.01 1.55 -22.37
C ILE A 154 -18.96 0.44 -22.50
N GLY A 155 -17.91 0.66 -23.29
CA GLY A 155 -16.79 -0.26 -23.43
C GLY A 155 -16.10 -0.57 -22.08
N TYR A 156 -15.79 0.48 -21.31
CA TYR A 156 -15.25 0.36 -19.95
C TYR A 156 -16.14 -0.46 -19.04
N THR A 157 -17.46 -0.25 -19.11
CA THR A 157 -18.43 -0.97 -18.29
C THR A 157 -18.43 -2.46 -18.62
N VAL A 158 -18.49 -2.82 -19.90
CA VAL A 158 -18.56 -4.22 -20.35
C VAL A 158 -17.25 -4.94 -20.08
N LEU A 159 -16.11 -4.35 -20.45
CA LEU A 159 -14.80 -4.95 -20.25
C LEU A 159 -14.46 -5.03 -18.75
N GLY A 160 -14.77 -3.99 -17.98
CA GLY A 160 -14.62 -4.00 -16.52
C GLY A 160 -15.46 -5.09 -15.85
N ALA A 161 -16.71 -5.29 -16.31
CA ALA A 161 -17.54 -6.40 -15.82
C ALA A 161 -16.90 -7.76 -16.13
N GLY A 162 -16.39 -7.94 -17.35
CA GLY A 162 -15.70 -9.15 -17.77
C GLY A 162 -14.47 -9.47 -16.92
N VAL A 163 -13.61 -8.49 -16.67
CA VAL A 163 -12.42 -8.68 -15.83
C VAL A 163 -12.80 -8.87 -14.36
N GLY A 164 -13.79 -8.13 -13.85
CA GLY A 164 -14.31 -8.31 -12.49
C GLY A 164 -14.82 -9.73 -12.25
N LEU A 165 -15.58 -10.29 -13.20
CA LEU A 165 -16.02 -11.68 -13.18
C LEU A 165 -14.83 -12.65 -13.28
N LEU A 166 -13.92 -12.42 -14.22
CA LEU A 166 -12.73 -13.25 -14.41
C LEU A 166 -11.92 -13.34 -13.10
N ARG A 167 -11.79 -12.25 -12.35
CA ARG A 167 -11.12 -12.23 -11.06
C ARG A 167 -11.88 -13.00 -9.99
N LEU A 168 -13.20 -12.82 -9.90
CA LEU A 168 -14.05 -13.57 -8.97
C LEU A 168 -13.91 -15.09 -9.15
N PHE A 169 -13.74 -15.57 -10.39
CA PHE A 169 -13.47 -16.98 -10.67
C PHE A 169 -12.00 -17.37 -10.47
N GLY A 170 -11.06 -16.51 -10.89
CA GLY A 170 -9.62 -16.73 -10.80
C GLY A 170 -9.12 -16.86 -9.35
N ASP A 171 -9.76 -16.16 -8.42
CA ASP A 171 -9.41 -16.23 -7.00
C ASP A 171 -9.66 -17.63 -6.39
N ARG A 172 -10.43 -18.51 -7.06
CA ARG A 172 -10.66 -19.89 -6.62
C ARG A 172 -9.56 -20.88 -7.00
N LEU A 173 -8.66 -20.51 -7.92
CA LEU A 173 -7.61 -21.39 -8.44
C LEU A 173 -6.24 -20.76 -8.17
N PRO A 174 -5.46 -21.26 -7.19
CA PRO A 174 -4.14 -20.69 -6.86
C PRO A 174 -3.19 -20.58 -8.06
N ALA A 175 -3.19 -21.60 -8.94
CA ALA A 175 -2.37 -21.62 -10.15
C ALA A 175 -2.79 -20.56 -11.19
N ALA A 176 -4.08 -20.17 -11.21
CA ALA A 176 -4.58 -19.16 -12.14
C ALA A 176 -4.21 -17.74 -11.70
N ARG A 177 -3.99 -17.48 -10.41
CA ARG A 177 -3.71 -16.13 -9.87
C ARG A 177 -2.45 -15.50 -10.49
N THR A 178 -1.40 -16.29 -10.68
CA THR A 178 -0.14 -15.81 -11.27
C THR A 178 -0.28 -15.47 -12.76
N ALA A 179 -1.12 -16.21 -13.49
CA ALA A 179 -1.36 -16.00 -14.92
C ALA A 179 -2.49 -15.00 -15.21
N LEU A 180 -3.31 -14.68 -14.20
CA LEU A 180 -4.51 -13.86 -14.32
C LEU A 180 -4.26 -12.50 -15.00
N PRO A 181 -3.20 -11.73 -14.67
CA PRO A 181 -2.94 -10.46 -15.34
C PRO A 181 -2.73 -10.61 -16.85
N VAL A 182 -1.98 -11.65 -17.26
CA VAL A 182 -1.68 -11.93 -18.67
C VAL A 182 -2.96 -12.36 -19.40
N VAL A 183 -3.74 -13.29 -18.82
CA VAL A 183 -4.99 -13.76 -19.41
C VAL A 183 -6.00 -12.61 -19.54
N ALA A 184 -6.13 -11.77 -18.52
CA ALA A 184 -6.99 -10.59 -18.56
C ALA A 184 -6.56 -9.63 -19.68
N ALA A 185 -5.26 -9.34 -19.79
CA ALA A 185 -4.70 -8.48 -20.84
C ALA A 185 -4.95 -9.02 -22.25
N ILE A 186 -4.80 -10.34 -22.47
CA ILE A 186 -5.12 -10.99 -23.75
C ILE A 186 -6.60 -10.82 -24.10
N LEU A 187 -7.49 -11.20 -23.17
CA LEU A 187 -8.93 -11.22 -23.42
C LEU A 187 -9.50 -9.82 -23.65
N VAL A 188 -9.10 -8.86 -22.80
CA VAL A 188 -9.56 -7.46 -22.91
C VAL A 188 -9.04 -6.82 -24.18
N THR A 189 -7.78 -7.06 -24.54
CA THR A 189 -7.21 -6.51 -25.78
C THR A 189 -7.87 -7.11 -27.00
N ALA A 190 -8.01 -8.44 -27.08
CA ALA A 190 -8.69 -9.11 -28.18
C ALA A 190 -10.14 -8.60 -28.34
N ALA A 191 -10.89 -8.48 -27.24
CA ALA A 191 -12.24 -7.91 -27.27
C ALA A 191 -12.26 -6.46 -27.75
N SER A 192 -11.29 -5.64 -27.30
CA SER A 192 -11.13 -4.25 -27.74
C SER A 192 -10.84 -4.18 -29.24
N GLN A 193 -10.01 -5.06 -29.79
CA GLN A 193 -9.72 -5.11 -31.24
C GLN A 193 -10.98 -5.45 -32.06
N ALA A 194 -11.82 -6.35 -31.53
CA ALA A 194 -13.04 -6.78 -32.21
C ALA A 194 -14.15 -5.71 -32.21
N TRP A 195 -14.28 -4.92 -31.13
CA TRP A 195 -15.45 -4.09 -30.88
C TRP A 195 -15.21 -2.58 -30.93
N ALA A 196 -14.00 -2.10 -30.65
CA ALA A 196 -13.73 -0.66 -30.47
C ALA A 196 -14.14 0.17 -31.69
N GLY A 197 -13.65 -0.18 -32.88
CA GLY A 197 -14.01 0.52 -34.12
C GLY A 197 -15.48 0.37 -34.51
N PRO A 198 -15.98 -0.85 -34.78
CA PRO A 198 -17.28 -1.03 -35.42
C PRO A 198 -18.48 -0.76 -34.50
N LEU A 199 -18.37 -1.03 -33.19
CA LEU A 199 -19.48 -0.83 -32.25
C LEU A 199 -19.37 0.50 -31.52
N LEU A 200 -18.16 0.94 -31.19
CA LEU A 200 -17.94 2.06 -30.28
C LEU A 200 -17.36 3.30 -30.95
N HIS A 201 -16.87 3.21 -32.20
CA HIS A 201 -16.23 4.32 -32.91
C HIS A 201 -14.98 4.85 -32.17
N GLU A 202 -14.28 3.97 -31.46
CA GLU A 202 -13.11 4.29 -30.64
C GLU A 202 -11.87 3.52 -31.12
N ALA A 203 -10.70 4.02 -30.76
CA ALA A 203 -9.46 3.26 -30.91
C ALA A 203 -9.37 2.14 -29.87
N PRO A 204 -8.87 0.93 -30.22
CA PRO A 204 -8.71 -0.16 -29.25
C PRO A 204 -7.86 0.23 -28.03
N THR A 205 -6.87 1.09 -28.22
CA THR A 205 -5.96 1.61 -27.17
C THR A 205 -6.66 2.36 -26.06
N VAL A 206 -7.79 2.99 -26.37
CA VAL A 206 -8.65 3.67 -25.39
C VAL A 206 -9.30 2.67 -24.43
N LEU A 207 -9.61 1.46 -24.90
CA LEU A 207 -10.47 0.51 -24.20
C LEU A 207 -9.73 -0.51 -23.34
N TYR A 208 -8.53 -0.94 -23.72
CA TYR A 208 -7.90 -2.08 -23.02
C TYR A 208 -7.16 -1.74 -21.73
N ILE A 209 -6.71 -0.49 -21.53
CA ILE A 209 -5.95 -0.11 -20.33
C ILE A 209 -6.86 0.03 -19.10
N PRO A 210 -8.00 0.75 -19.15
CA PRO A 210 -8.82 0.95 -17.94
C PRO A 210 -9.34 -0.34 -17.28
N PRO A 211 -9.74 -1.39 -18.03
CA PRO A 211 -10.15 -2.67 -17.44
C PRO A 211 -9.01 -3.44 -16.78
N LEU A 212 -7.74 -3.04 -16.99
CA LEU A 212 -6.58 -3.67 -16.36
C LEU A 212 -6.15 -2.95 -15.07
N ILE A 213 -6.91 -1.92 -14.64
CA ILE A 213 -6.57 -1.08 -13.49
C ILE A 213 -6.13 -1.88 -12.27
N ALA A 214 -6.81 -2.98 -11.97
CA ALA A 214 -6.56 -3.73 -10.75
C ALA A 214 -5.24 -4.52 -10.75
N PHE A 215 -4.60 -4.64 -11.92
CA PHE A 215 -3.29 -5.26 -12.11
C PHE A 215 -2.18 -4.22 -12.24
N LEU A 216 -2.51 -2.93 -12.38
CA LEU A 216 -1.51 -1.89 -12.55
C LEU A 216 -0.73 -1.71 -11.25
N PRO A 217 0.61 -1.80 -11.28
CA PRO A 217 1.42 -1.74 -10.06
C PRO A 217 1.68 -0.28 -9.62
N GLY A 218 0.65 0.57 -9.63
CA GLY A 218 0.77 1.99 -9.35
C GLY A 218 1.32 2.28 -7.95
N SER A 219 0.77 1.62 -6.93
CA SER A 219 1.26 1.72 -5.56
C SER A 219 2.68 1.19 -5.40
N ALA A 220 3.03 0.08 -6.04
CA ALA A 220 4.38 -0.48 -5.98
C ALA A 220 5.43 0.45 -6.61
N LEU A 221 5.10 1.10 -7.73
CA LEU A 221 5.96 2.11 -8.36
C LEU A 221 6.22 3.29 -7.43
N THR A 222 5.14 3.88 -6.90
CA THR A 222 5.25 5.04 -6.01
C THR A 222 5.96 4.69 -4.71
N LEU A 223 5.59 3.58 -4.08
CA LEU A 223 6.19 3.16 -2.81
C LEU A 223 7.66 2.79 -2.98
N GLY A 224 8.01 2.08 -4.06
CA GLY A 224 9.38 1.75 -4.37
C GLY A 224 10.26 2.98 -4.57
N ALA A 225 9.75 4.00 -5.26
CA ALA A 225 10.43 5.27 -5.42
C ALA A 225 10.59 6.06 -4.11
N ILE A 226 9.56 6.06 -3.25
CA ILE A 226 9.65 6.65 -1.91
C ILE A 226 10.70 5.92 -1.07
N GLU A 227 10.67 4.59 -1.06
CA GLU A 227 11.62 3.77 -0.29
C GLU A 227 13.06 4.00 -0.76
N LEU A 228 13.31 4.05 -2.08
CA LEU A 228 14.60 4.47 -2.65
C LEU A 228 15.03 5.85 -2.13
N ALA A 229 14.14 6.84 -2.19
CA ALA A 229 14.45 8.21 -1.81
C ALA A 229 14.68 8.37 -0.29
N THR A 230 14.14 7.47 0.53
CA THR A 230 14.37 7.42 1.99
C THR A 230 15.56 6.57 2.41
N GLY A 231 16.27 5.93 1.47
CA GLY A 231 17.43 5.08 1.77
C GLY A 231 17.11 3.59 2.00
N ALA A 232 15.84 3.17 1.91
CA ALA A 232 15.44 1.77 1.94
C ALA A 232 15.64 1.09 0.57
N ALA A 233 16.89 1.14 0.07
CA ALA A 233 17.20 0.85 -1.33
C ALA A 233 16.82 -0.58 -1.78
N LEU A 234 17.13 -1.59 -0.95
CA LEU A 234 16.82 -2.98 -1.28
C LEU A 234 15.31 -3.22 -1.46
N SER A 235 14.50 -2.65 -0.56
CA SER A 235 13.04 -2.71 -0.63
C SER A 235 12.51 -1.95 -1.85
N GLY A 236 13.03 -0.74 -2.06
CA GLY A 236 12.63 0.10 -3.19
C GLY A 236 12.89 -0.56 -4.54
N ILE A 237 14.09 -1.12 -4.74
CA ILE A 237 14.45 -1.86 -5.96
C ILE A 237 13.55 -3.10 -6.12
N ALA A 238 13.32 -3.87 -5.06
CA ALA A 238 12.48 -5.06 -5.14
C ALA A 238 11.03 -4.73 -5.57
N ARG A 239 10.42 -3.69 -5.01
CA ARG A 239 9.07 -3.23 -5.41
C ARG A 239 9.04 -2.73 -6.86
N LEU A 240 10.04 -1.95 -7.28
CA LEU A 240 10.14 -1.45 -8.64
C LEU A 240 10.37 -2.56 -9.66
N ALA A 241 11.23 -3.53 -9.36
CA ALA A 241 11.46 -4.70 -10.21
C ALA A 241 10.18 -5.55 -10.34
N GLY A 242 9.46 -5.77 -9.24
CA GLY A 242 8.15 -6.43 -9.25
C GLY A 242 7.13 -5.68 -10.11
N ALA A 243 7.05 -4.35 -9.98
CA ALA A 243 6.18 -3.52 -10.79
C ALA A 243 6.54 -3.58 -12.28
N ALA A 244 7.84 -3.51 -12.63
CA ALA A 244 8.31 -3.64 -14.00
C ALA A 244 7.95 -5.00 -14.59
N ASN A 245 8.11 -6.08 -13.83
CA ASN A 245 7.71 -7.42 -14.27
C ASN A 245 6.19 -7.51 -14.54
N VAL A 246 5.36 -6.95 -13.67
CA VAL A 246 3.89 -6.92 -13.89
C VAL A 246 3.54 -6.12 -15.15
N LEU A 247 4.14 -4.96 -15.35
CA LEU A 247 3.93 -4.16 -16.57
C LEU A 247 4.36 -4.92 -17.83
N LEU A 248 5.49 -5.62 -17.79
CA LEU A 248 5.97 -6.44 -18.91
C LEU A 248 4.99 -7.57 -19.21
N LEU A 249 4.52 -8.30 -18.19
CA LEU A 249 3.53 -9.37 -18.36
C LEU A 249 2.21 -8.86 -18.95
N LEU A 250 1.73 -7.70 -18.49
CA LEU A 250 0.55 -7.06 -19.06
C LEU A 250 0.78 -6.66 -20.52
N ALA A 251 1.91 -6.03 -20.83
CA ALA A 251 2.25 -5.62 -22.20
C ALA A 251 2.37 -6.82 -23.15
N LEU A 252 2.98 -7.92 -22.71
CA LEU A 252 3.02 -9.17 -23.49
C LEU A 252 1.62 -9.74 -23.71
N GLY A 253 0.74 -9.69 -22.71
CA GLY A 253 -0.65 -10.07 -22.86
C GLY A 253 -1.41 -9.19 -23.86
N ILE A 254 -1.15 -7.88 -23.86
CA ILE A 254 -1.70 -6.95 -24.86
C ILE A 254 -1.19 -7.32 -26.25
N LEU A 255 0.12 -7.52 -26.43
CA LEU A 255 0.72 -7.92 -27.71
C LEU A 255 0.07 -9.21 -28.24
N VAL A 256 -0.03 -10.24 -27.40
CA VAL A 256 -0.70 -11.49 -27.81
C VAL A 256 -2.16 -11.20 -28.18
N GLY A 257 -2.88 -10.42 -27.39
CA GLY A 257 -4.26 -10.03 -27.69
C GLY A 257 -4.42 -9.27 -29.02
N THR A 258 -3.43 -8.46 -29.43
CA THR A 258 -3.44 -7.76 -30.73
C THR A 258 -3.15 -8.69 -31.90
N GLU A 259 -2.32 -9.72 -31.70
CA GLU A 259 -2.04 -10.74 -32.72
C GLU A 259 -3.22 -11.70 -32.92
N LEU A 260 -4.02 -11.95 -31.88
CA LEU A 260 -5.20 -12.81 -31.98
C LEU A 260 -6.28 -12.24 -32.90
N LEU A 261 -6.50 -10.92 -32.85
CA LEU A 261 -7.56 -10.23 -33.57
C LEU A 261 -7.05 -8.90 -34.11
N SER A 262 -7.11 -8.73 -35.43
CA SER A 262 -6.75 -7.47 -36.07
C SER A 262 -7.76 -6.36 -35.74
N PRO A 263 -7.30 -5.10 -35.57
CA PRO A 263 -8.17 -3.95 -35.36
C PRO A 263 -9.18 -3.82 -36.50
N ARG A 264 -10.45 -3.63 -36.14
CA ARG A 264 -11.50 -3.28 -37.12
C ARG A 264 -11.66 -1.76 -37.20
N PRO A 265 -11.84 -1.19 -38.41
CA PRO A 265 -11.93 0.25 -38.58
C PRO A 265 -13.18 0.83 -37.89
N PRO A 266 -13.17 2.13 -37.53
CA PRO A 266 -14.33 2.83 -36.99
C PRO A 266 -15.52 2.79 -37.95
N GLY A 267 -16.73 2.56 -37.42
CA GLY A 267 -17.96 2.51 -38.21
C GLY A 267 -18.56 3.87 -38.61
N GLY A 268 -17.89 4.98 -38.29
CA GLY A 268 -18.50 6.31 -38.22
C GLY A 268 -17.59 7.34 -37.54
N PRO A 269 -18.02 8.61 -37.44
CA PRO A 269 -17.21 9.70 -36.90
C PRO A 269 -16.90 9.53 -35.41
N ALA A 270 -15.80 10.15 -34.97
CA ALA A 270 -15.42 10.16 -33.56
C ALA A 270 -16.55 10.75 -32.70
N SER A 271 -16.82 10.11 -31.57
CA SER A 271 -17.84 10.58 -30.63
C SER A 271 -17.38 11.84 -29.90
N PRO A 272 -18.30 12.79 -29.60
CA PRO A 272 -17.95 13.97 -28.84
C PRO A 272 -17.51 13.58 -27.44
N THR A 273 -16.47 14.26 -26.95
CA THR A 273 -16.03 14.10 -25.57
C THR A 273 -17.07 14.66 -24.61
N LEU A 274 -17.26 13.95 -23.50
CA LEU A 274 -18.01 14.43 -22.35
C LEU A 274 -17.28 15.67 -21.81
N GLY A 275 -18.07 16.68 -21.38
CA GLY A 275 -17.53 17.98 -20.98
C GLY A 275 -16.55 17.92 -19.80
N ALA A 276 -16.02 19.08 -19.41
CA ALA A 276 -14.98 19.20 -18.37
C ALA A 276 -15.35 18.62 -16.99
N TRP A 277 -16.62 18.30 -16.75
CA TRP A 277 -17.11 17.61 -15.55
C TRP A 277 -16.74 16.11 -15.51
N ALA A 278 -16.50 15.47 -16.67
CA ALA A 278 -16.36 14.03 -16.76
C ALA A 278 -15.19 13.45 -15.97
N PRO A 279 -13.99 14.07 -15.95
CA PRO A 279 -12.90 13.59 -15.11
C PRO A 279 -13.22 13.64 -13.62
N TRP A 280 -14.00 14.63 -13.16
CA TRP A 280 -14.41 14.75 -11.75
C TRP A 280 -15.39 13.66 -11.34
N VAL A 281 -16.35 13.36 -12.22
CA VAL A 281 -17.22 12.19 -12.03
C VAL A 281 -16.41 10.90 -12.09
N GLY A 282 -15.40 10.82 -12.97
CA GLY A 282 -14.45 9.71 -13.01
C GLY A 282 -13.76 9.46 -11.67
N VAL A 283 -13.30 10.52 -11.00
CA VAL A 283 -12.70 10.43 -9.64
C VAL A 283 -13.70 9.91 -8.61
N LEU A 284 -14.96 10.36 -8.67
CA LEU A 284 -16.01 9.85 -7.77
C LEU A 284 -16.30 8.37 -8.03
N LEU A 285 -16.44 7.96 -9.29
CA LEU A 285 -16.66 6.56 -9.67
C LEU A 285 -15.48 5.69 -9.24
N LEU A 286 -14.24 6.17 -9.43
CA LEU A 286 -13.04 5.50 -8.95
C LEU A 286 -13.11 5.31 -7.43
N GLY A 287 -13.45 6.38 -6.69
CA GLY A 287 -13.59 6.31 -5.23
C GLY A 287 -14.67 5.33 -4.78
N PHE A 288 -15.87 5.36 -5.36
CA PHE A 288 -16.93 4.38 -5.07
C PHE A 288 -16.52 2.96 -5.46
N GLY A 289 -15.81 2.81 -6.57
CA GLY A 289 -15.20 1.55 -7.00
C GLY A 289 -14.25 1.00 -5.94
N PHE A 290 -13.36 1.82 -5.40
CA PHE A 290 -12.47 1.44 -4.30
C PHE A 290 -13.24 0.99 -3.05
N LEU A 291 -14.31 1.71 -2.69
CA LEU A 291 -15.11 1.37 -1.51
C LEU A 291 -15.73 -0.03 -1.62
N LEU A 292 -16.33 -0.33 -2.77
CA LEU A 292 -16.97 -1.63 -3.02
C LEU A 292 -15.94 -2.73 -3.23
N TYR A 293 -14.92 -2.46 -4.04
CA TYR A 293 -13.97 -3.46 -4.49
C TYR A 293 -13.00 -3.91 -3.39
N PHE A 294 -12.47 -2.97 -2.61
CA PHE A 294 -11.53 -3.26 -1.52
C PHE A 294 -12.20 -3.33 -0.15
N SER A 295 -13.54 -3.35 -0.11
CA SER A 295 -14.33 -3.43 1.13
C SER A 295 -14.01 -2.33 2.16
N ALA A 296 -13.88 -1.08 1.71
CA ALA A 296 -13.54 0.01 2.60
C ALA A 296 -14.61 0.24 3.68
N PRO A 297 -14.25 0.69 4.90
CA PRO A 297 -15.22 0.99 5.95
C PRO A 297 -16.16 2.16 5.57
N PRO A 298 -17.43 2.16 5.99
CA PRO A 298 -18.40 3.17 5.56
C PRO A 298 -18.10 4.55 6.16
N ARG A 299 -17.44 4.57 7.33
CA ARG A 299 -17.03 5.80 8.03
C ARG A 299 -16.02 6.62 7.22
N VAL A 300 -15.25 5.96 6.35
CA VAL A 300 -14.22 6.60 5.53
C VAL A 300 -14.74 7.05 4.17
N THR A 301 -15.96 6.70 3.78
CA THR A 301 -16.51 6.99 2.45
C THR A 301 -16.43 8.47 2.08
N GLY A 302 -17.00 9.35 2.91
CA GLY A 302 -16.99 10.80 2.64
C GLY A 302 -15.57 11.38 2.65
N TRP A 303 -14.73 10.89 3.57
CA TRP A 303 -13.33 11.32 3.69
C TRP A 303 -12.48 10.89 2.50
N LEU A 304 -12.65 9.66 2.02
CA LEU A 304 -11.95 9.13 0.86
C LEU A 304 -12.34 9.89 -0.40
N LEU A 305 -13.64 10.08 -0.65
CA LEU A 305 -14.12 10.84 -1.81
C LEU A 305 -13.63 12.29 -1.77
N GLY A 306 -13.68 12.93 -0.59
CA GLY A 306 -13.14 14.27 -0.40
C GLY A 306 -11.63 14.34 -0.65
N ALA A 307 -10.87 13.35 -0.19
CA ALA A 307 -9.42 13.26 -0.40
C ALA A 307 -9.07 13.12 -1.89
N LEU A 308 -9.75 12.22 -2.61
CA LEU A 308 -9.52 12.01 -4.04
C LEU A 308 -9.88 13.26 -4.86
N LEU A 309 -10.97 13.96 -4.51
CA LEU A 309 -11.32 15.23 -5.15
C LEU A 309 -10.30 16.34 -4.86
N ALA A 310 -9.83 16.44 -3.61
CA ALA A 310 -8.83 17.42 -3.22
C ALA A 310 -7.49 17.16 -3.92
N GLU A 311 -7.06 15.90 -4.00
CA GLU A 311 -5.87 15.48 -4.73
C GLU A 311 -6.00 15.81 -6.22
N ARG A 312 -7.13 15.47 -6.85
CA ARG A 312 -7.41 15.81 -8.25
C ARG A 312 -7.36 17.31 -8.50
N LEU A 313 -7.94 18.10 -7.61
CA LEU A 313 -7.97 19.56 -7.69
C LEU A 313 -6.58 20.15 -7.59
N VAL A 314 -5.79 19.74 -6.60
CA VAL A 314 -4.40 20.19 -6.45
C VAL A 314 -3.59 19.77 -7.67
N GLN A 315 -3.76 18.53 -8.15
CA GLN A 315 -3.07 18.05 -9.34
C GLN A 315 -3.44 18.88 -10.59
N SER A 316 -4.74 19.14 -10.85
CA SER A 316 -5.15 19.95 -12.02
C SER A 316 -4.62 21.36 -11.95
N VAL A 317 -4.80 22.04 -10.81
CA VAL A 317 -4.44 23.45 -10.64
C VAL A 317 -2.93 23.60 -10.74
N ALA A 318 -2.15 22.77 -10.04
CA ALA A 318 -0.69 22.80 -10.14
C ALA A 318 -0.19 22.44 -11.55
N SER A 319 -0.85 21.53 -12.27
CA SER A 319 -0.47 21.22 -13.65
C SER A 319 -0.58 22.41 -14.59
N GLU A 320 -1.51 23.33 -14.35
CA GLU A 320 -1.66 24.56 -15.16
C GLU A 320 -0.50 25.54 -14.95
N PHE A 321 0.14 25.54 -13.78
CA PHE A 321 1.25 26.46 -13.48
C PHE A 321 2.58 26.01 -14.08
N ALA A 322 2.93 24.73 -13.96
CA ALA A 322 4.27 24.22 -14.31
C ALA A 322 4.27 22.81 -14.92
N GLY A 323 3.14 22.38 -15.48
CA GLY A 323 3.01 21.11 -16.19
C GLY A 323 2.70 19.90 -15.30
N ALA A 324 2.44 18.77 -15.95
CA ALA A 324 1.95 17.54 -15.31
C ALA A 324 2.86 17.02 -14.19
N THR A 325 4.18 17.11 -14.37
CA THR A 325 5.17 16.68 -13.36
C THR A 325 5.01 17.47 -12.06
N PHE A 326 4.86 18.79 -12.15
CA PHE A 326 4.64 19.63 -10.97
C PHE A 326 3.27 19.37 -10.33
N GLY A 327 2.25 19.10 -11.14
CA GLY A 327 0.95 18.64 -10.66
C GLY A 327 1.04 17.37 -9.82
N ALA A 328 1.77 16.37 -10.29
CA ALA A 328 2.00 15.12 -9.58
C ALA A 328 2.80 15.30 -8.29
N PHE A 329 3.84 16.16 -8.32
CA PHE A 329 4.58 16.56 -7.12
C PHE A 329 3.68 17.23 -6.07
N ALA A 330 2.86 18.20 -6.47
CA ALA A 330 1.99 18.95 -5.57
C ALA A 330 0.92 18.05 -4.94
N ALA A 331 0.34 17.14 -5.72
CA ALA A 331 -0.60 16.13 -5.23
C ALA A 331 0.07 15.17 -4.24
N GLY A 332 1.28 14.67 -4.55
CA GLY A 332 2.08 13.88 -3.63
C GLY A 332 2.41 14.61 -2.32
N MET A 333 2.70 15.91 -2.39
CA MET A 333 2.96 16.76 -1.22
C MET A 333 1.74 16.98 -0.33
N LEU A 334 0.54 17.05 -0.91
CA LEU A 334 -0.71 17.14 -0.16
C LEU A 334 -1.02 15.84 0.61
N LEU A 335 -0.64 14.69 0.05
CA LEU A 335 -1.15 13.41 0.49
C LEU A 335 -0.81 13.07 1.97
N PRO A 336 0.44 13.14 2.47
CA PRO A 336 0.72 12.90 3.89
C PRO A 336 0.01 13.85 4.88
N PRO A 337 0.01 15.19 4.71
CA PRO A 337 -0.76 16.11 5.54
C PRO A 337 -2.24 15.78 5.57
N MET A 338 -2.81 15.53 4.40
CA MET A 338 -4.22 15.18 4.26
C MET A 338 -4.54 13.84 4.93
N ALA A 339 -3.79 12.78 4.65
CA ALA A 339 -4.01 11.45 5.21
C ALA A 339 -3.95 11.45 6.74
N LYS A 340 -2.94 12.11 7.34
CA LYS A 340 -2.84 12.24 8.80
C LYS A 340 -3.94 13.10 9.42
N TRP A 341 -4.40 14.13 8.71
CA TRP A 341 -5.51 14.95 9.19
C TRP A 341 -6.82 14.17 9.18
N ILE A 342 -7.09 13.43 8.11
CA ILE A 342 -8.26 12.56 7.98
C ILE A 342 -8.19 11.45 9.02
N ALA A 343 -7.08 10.71 9.12
CA ALA A 343 -6.90 9.62 10.07
C ALA A 343 -7.23 10.03 11.51
N ARG A 344 -6.82 11.24 11.93
CA ARG A 344 -7.14 11.80 13.25
C ARG A 344 -8.63 12.09 13.46
N ARG A 345 -9.38 12.38 12.40
CA ARG A 345 -10.81 12.72 12.45
C ARG A 345 -11.71 11.51 12.25
N SER A 346 -11.33 10.58 11.39
CA SER A 346 -12.10 9.38 11.07
C SER A 346 -11.76 8.18 11.95
N HIS A 347 -10.66 8.23 12.72
CA HIS A 347 -10.09 7.10 13.45
C HIS A 347 -9.78 5.90 12.56
N THR A 348 -9.41 6.17 11.30
CA THR A 348 -9.06 5.15 10.32
C THR A 348 -7.58 5.25 9.99
N PRO A 349 -6.90 4.13 9.68
CA PRO A 349 -5.51 4.17 9.28
C PRO A 349 -5.31 5.02 8.02
N ASP A 350 -4.19 5.73 7.96
CA ASP A 350 -3.80 6.57 6.83
C ASP A 350 -3.60 5.76 5.54
N GLN A 351 -3.14 4.51 5.67
CA GLN A 351 -2.97 3.53 4.59
C GLN A 351 -4.24 3.33 3.74
N VAL A 352 -5.43 3.45 4.35
CA VAL A 352 -6.72 3.33 3.66
C VAL A 352 -6.89 4.42 2.59
N LEU A 353 -6.23 5.57 2.75
CA LEU A 353 -6.25 6.67 1.79
C LEU A 353 -5.08 6.61 0.80
N PHE A 354 -3.90 6.17 1.23
CA PHE A 354 -2.71 6.15 0.37
C PHE A 354 -2.91 5.29 -0.88
N LEU A 355 -3.53 4.11 -0.75
CA LEU A 355 -3.69 3.18 -1.87
C LEU A 355 -4.55 3.78 -3.01
N PRO A 356 -5.77 4.28 -2.76
CA PRO A 356 -6.58 4.95 -3.78
C PRO A 356 -5.92 6.21 -4.39
N CYS A 357 -5.27 7.03 -3.55
CA CYS A 357 -4.60 8.25 -4.00
C CYS A 357 -3.43 7.94 -4.95
N PHE A 358 -2.58 6.96 -4.62
CA PHE A 358 -1.50 6.55 -5.53
C PHE A 358 -2.00 5.99 -6.86
N TRP A 359 -3.18 5.35 -6.87
CA TRP A 359 -3.80 4.91 -8.11
C TRP A 359 -4.38 6.06 -8.92
N LEU A 360 -4.92 7.09 -8.25
CA LEU A 360 -5.41 8.31 -8.88
C LEU A 360 -4.31 9.08 -9.61
N LEU A 361 -3.07 9.02 -9.13
CA LEU A 361 -1.90 9.63 -9.80
C LEU A 361 -1.49 8.88 -11.08
N VAL A 362 -2.06 7.69 -11.31
CA VAL A 362 -1.94 6.86 -12.52
C VAL A 362 -0.50 6.57 -13.02
N PRO A 363 0.53 6.35 -12.16
CA PRO A 363 1.86 6.01 -12.68
C PRO A 363 1.86 4.66 -13.40
N GLY A 364 1.07 3.69 -12.92
CA GLY A 364 0.99 2.34 -13.51
C GLY A 364 0.36 2.33 -14.90
N ALA A 365 -0.72 3.09 -15.14
CA ALA A 365 -1.36 3.09 -16.45
C ALA A 365 -0.51 3.83 -17.49
N VAL A 366 0.15 4.93 -17.09
CA VAL A 366 1.12 5.61 -17.96
C VAL A 366 2.24 4.66 -18.36
N GLY A 367 2.81 3.90 -17.41
CA GLY A 367 3.84 2.90 -17.73
C GLY A 367 3.37 1.81 -18.70
N LEU A 368 2.16 1.30 -18.51
CA LEU A 368 1.58 0.32 -19.43
C LEU A 368 1.31 0.92 -20.82
N THR A 369 0.83 2.16 -20.89
CA THR A 369 0.68 2.90 -22.16
C THR A 369 2.02 3.00 -22.87
N SER A 370 3.08 3.46 -22.19
CA SER A 370 4.42 3.62 -22.78
C SER A 370 4.93 2.32 -23.39
N ILE A 371 4.85 1.21 -22.67
CA ILE A 371 5.33 -0.09 -23.16
C ILE A 371 4.45 -0.58 -24.32
N SER A 372 3.13 -0.37 -24.23
CA SER A 372 2.21 -0.76 -25.30
C SER A 372 2.43 0.05 -26.58
N GLU A 373 2.75 1.34 -26.49
CA GLU A 373 3.09 2.19 -27.65
C GLU A 373 4.33 1.67 -28.38
N ILE A 374 5.38 1.29 -27.65
CA ILE A 374 6.61 0.71 -28.23
C ILE A 374 6.32 -0.64 -28.90
N ILE A 375 5.66 -1.54 -28.17
CA ILE A 375 5.52 -2.95 -28.59
C ILE A 375 4.43 -3.14 -29.63
N VAL A 376 3.30 -2.44 -29.49
CA VAL A 376 2.09 -2.66 -30.29
C VAL A 376 1.97 -1.65 -31.42
N ALA A 377 2.18 -0.35 -31.13
CA ALA A 377 2.03 0.69 -32.13
C ALA A 377 3.30 0.88 -32.99
N GLY A 378 4.44 0.32 -32.56
CA GLY A 378 5.73 0.51 -33.21
C GLY A 378 6.29 1.94 -33.06
N ASP A 379 5.65 2.78 -32.24
CA ASP A 379 6.08 4.15 -31.97
C ASP A 379 7.13 4.15 -30.86
N THR A 380 8.36 3.82 -31.25
CA THR A 380 9.49 3.77 -30.32
C THR A 380 9.82 5.16 -29.77
N GLY A 381 9.63 6.22 -30.55
CA GLY A 381 9.92 7.59 -30.11
C GLY A 381 8.95 8.06 -29.03
N GLY A 382 7.64 8.05 -29.34
CA GLY A 382 6.61 8.45 -28.39
C GLY A 382 6.59 7.57 -27.14
N GLY A 383 6.73 6.26 -27.30
CA GLY A 383 6.76 5.33 -26.17
C GLY A 383 7.97 5.53 -25.24
N LEU A 384 9.16 5.86 -25.77
CA LEU A 384 10.33 6.21 -24.96
C LEU A 384 10.12 7.52 -24.19
N ASP A 385 9.55 8.54 -24.83
CA ASP A 385 9.24 9.82 -24.19
C ASP A 385 8.22 9.62 -23.05
N SER A 386 7.17 8.83 -23.28
CA SER A 386 6.19 8.44 -22.28
C SER A 386 6.84 7.67 -21.11
N MET A 387 7.80 6.78 -21.39
CA MET A 387 8.54 6.04 -20.37
C MET A 387 9.43 6.95 -19.52
N VAL A 388 10.14 7.90 -20.13
CA VAL A 388 10.93 8.91 -19.40
C VAL A 388 10.01 9.78 -18.54
N SER A 389 8.89 10.24 -19.09
CA SER A 389 7.88 11.01 -18.37
C SER A 389 7.30 10.25 -17.18
N MET A 390 7.05 8.95 -17.32
CA MET A 390 6.62 8.07 -16.23
C MET A 390 7.64 8.05 -15.09
N VAL A 391 8.94 7.83 -15.39
CA VAL A 391 10.00 7.80 -14.37
C VAL A 391 10.10 9.14 -13.65
N ILE A 392 10.08 10.25 -14.39
CA ILE A 392 10.11 11.60 -13.84
C ILE A 392 8.88 11.85 -12.95
N THR A 393 7.69 11.43 -13.39
CA THR A 393 6.44 11.59 -12.64
C THR A 393 6.48 10.78 -11.34
N VAL A 394 6.93 9.53 -11.38
CA VAL A 394 7.08 8.67 -10.19
C VAL A 394 8.07 9.30 -9.20
N ALA A 395 9.21 9.81 -9.67
CA ALA A 395 10.18 10.51 -8.83
C ALA A 395 9.60 11.82 -8.24
N ALA A 396 8.83 12.57 -9.02
CA ALA A 396 8.15 13.79 -8.58
C ALA A 396 7.10 13.50 -7.50
N ILE A 397 6.31 12.44 -7.65
CA ILE A 397 5.35 11.99 -6.63
C ILE A 397 6.09 11.61 -5.35
N ALA A 398 7.16 10.80 -5.46
CA ALA A 398 7.94 10.39 -4.30
C ALA A 398 8.54 11.59 -3.55
N LEU A 399 9.13 12.54 -4.27
CA LEU A 399 9.67 13.76 -3.69
C LEU A 399 8.58 14.60 -3.04
N GLY A 400 7.42 14.74 -3.69
CA GLY A 400 6.25 15.41 -3.14
C GLY A 400 5.85 14.81 -1.80
N VAL A 401 5.66 13.48 -1.75
CA VAL A 401 5.32 12.75 -0.52
C VAL A 401 6.36 12.97 0.58
N LEU A 402 7.65 13.01 0.25
CA LEU A 402 8.69 13.30 1.24
C LEU A 402 8.62 14.72 1.80
N VAL A 403 8.41 15.71 0.94
CA VAL A 403 8.21 17.11 1.36
C VAL A 403 6.96 17.22 2.24
N GLY A 404 5.86 16.61 1.82
CA GLY A 404 4.60 16.56 2.56
C GLY A 404 4.74 15.92 3.94
N ALA A 405 5.45 14.79 4.04
CA ALA A 405 5.74 14.13 5.30
C ALA A 405 6.69 14.94 6.20
N GLY A 406 7.67 15.62 5.60
CA GLY A 406 8.62 16.50 6.29
C GLY A 406 7.92 17.66 7.00
N LEU A 407 6.92 18.29 6.36
CA LEU A 407 6.12 19.38 6.95
C LEU A 407 5.39 19.00 8.25
N GLN A 408 5.19 17.69 8.49
CA GLN A 408 4.51 17.20 9.69
C GLN A 408 5.45 16.90 10.86
N ARG A 409 6.76 16.78 10.61
CA ARG A 409 7.73 16.50 11.65
C ARG A 409 7.87 17.77 12.50
N ARG A 410 7.20 17.81 13.65
CA ARG A 410 7.53 18.82 14.68
C ARG A 410 9.03 18.68 14.97
N PRO A 411 9.82 19.77 14.98
CA PRO A 411 11.20 19.68 15.43
C PRO A 411 11.15 19.16 16.87
N ARG A 412 11.59 17.91 17.06
CA ARG A 412 11.91 17.41 18.39
C ARG A 412 13.13 18.23 18.81
N LEU A 413 12.91 19.33 19.54
CA LEU A 413 13.92 19.90 20.41
C LEU A 413 14.45 18.72 21.22
N MET A 414 15.68 18.31 20.93
CA MET A 414 16.39 17.31 21.71
C MET A 414 16.64 17.94 23.08
N LEU A 415 15.63 17.90 23.95
CA LEU A 415 15.86 17.95 25.39
C LEU A 415 16.80 16.79 25.67
N GLY A 416 17.99 17.14 26.20
CA GLY A 416 19.10 16.22 26.40
C GLY A 416 18.65 14.92 27.06
N ALA A 417 19.40 13.85 26.77
CA ALA A 417 19.18 12.53 27.36
C ALA A 417 18.90 12.67 28.87
N PRO A 418 17.90 11.93 29.42
CA PRO A 418 17.71 11.88 30.85
C PRO A 418 19.06 11.52 31.48
N ALA A 419 19.52 12.34 32.42
CA ALA A 419 20.72 12.03 33.18
C ALA A 419 20.57 10.62 33.75
N PRO A 420 21.59 9.76 33.64
CA PRO A 420 21.54 8.43 34.23
C PRO A 420 21.19 8.57 35.70
N ALA A 421 20.21 7.79 36.17
CA ALA A 421 19.86 7.74 37.58
C ALA A 421 21.16 7.49 38.37
N ALA A 422 21.47 8.40 39.29
CA ALA A 422 22.62 8.28 40.17
C ALA A 422 22.54 6.91 40.86
N ALA A 423 23.61 6.12 40.74
CA ALA A 423 23.74 4.90 41.52
C ALA A 423 23.62 5.26 43.01
N PRO A 424 22.85 4.52 43.81
CA PRO A 424 22.80 4.75 45.26
C PRO A 424 24.22 4.65 45.81
N GLY A 425 24.63 5.66 46.57
CA GLY A 425 25.91 5.69 47.25
C GLY A 425 26.01 4.56 48.29
N PRO A 426 27.22 4.17 48.69
CA PRO A 426 27.46 3.02 49.58
C PRO A 426 26.93 3.18 51.02
N ASP A 427 26.20 4.25 51.35
CA ASP A 427 25.71 4.53 52.70
C ASP A 427 24.23 4.17 52.93
N ASP A 428 23.49 3.70 51.91
CA ASP A 428 22.05 3.34 52.04
C ASP A 428 21.79 1.87 52.41
N VAL A 429 22.81 1.12 52.83
CA VAL A 429 22.61 -0.22 53.43
C VAL A 429 22.36 -0.06 54.92
N ALA A 430 21.12 0.24 55.28
CA ALA A 430 20.64 0.09 56.66
C ALA A 430 20.63 -1.40 57.03
N GLU A 431 21.54 -1.83 57.92
CA GLU A 431 21.49 -3.13 58.57
C GLU A 431 20.26 -3.25 59.48
N PRO A 432 19.47 -4.34 59.40
CA PRO A 432 18.42 -4.60 60.37
C PRO A 432 18.95 -5.44 61.54
N GLY A 433 19.07 -4.82 62.71
CA GLY A 433 18.77 -5.46 64.01
C GLY A 433 19.95 -5.93 64.87
N SER A 434 20.20 -5.21 65.97
CA SER A 434 20.58 -5.81 67.27
C SER A 434 20.22 -4.84 68.42
N PRO A 435 19.68 -5.31 69.56
CA PRO A 435 19.07 -4.46 70.58
C PRO A 435 20.02 -4.06 71.71
N GLY A 436 19.81 -2.84 72.22
CA GLY A 436 20.15 -2.44 73.59
C GLY A 436 21.50 -1.77 73.77
N ASN A 437 21.52 -0.54 74.30
CA ASN A 437 21.86 -0.30 75.70
C ASN A 437 21.75 1.21 76.03
N THR A 438 21.25 1.47 77.23
CA THR A 438 21.06 2.73 77.94
C THR A 438 22.31 3.60 78.13
N GLY A 439 22.13 4.92 78.29
CA GLY A 439 23.10 5.84 78.93
C GLY A 439 23.13 7.25 78.29
N ILE A 440 22.31 8.22 78.73
CA ILE A 440 22.58 9.25 79.77
C ILE A 440 23.54 10.40 79.36
N ARG A 441 23.09 11.63 79.70
CA ARG A 441 23.74 12.97 79.83
C ARG A 441 23.86 13.84 78.56
N LYS A 442 23.17 14.99 78.51
CA LYS A 442 23.53 16.35 79.02
C LYS A 442 24.83 16.83 78.38
N GLU A 443 24.91 17.98 77.70
CA GLU A 443 24.18 19.26 77.78
C GLU A 443 23.84 19.81 76.39
#